data_AF-A0A2P2LEK8-F1
#
_entry.id   AF-A0A2P2LEK8-F1
#
_cell.length_a   1.000
_cell.length_b   1.000
_cell.length_c   1.000
_cell.angle_alpha   90.00
_cell.angle_beta   90.00
_cell.angle_gamma   90.00
#
_symmetry.space_group_name_H-M   'P 1'
#
loop_
_entity.id
_entity.type
_entity.pdbx_description
1 polymer ?
#
loop_
_entity_poly.entity_id
_entity_poly.type
_entity_poly.pdbx_seq_one_letter_code
_entity_poly.pdbx_strand_id
1 'polypeptide(L)'
;MACLPAPISALSFTGSTAPKRVSSPSILNPKAMAKDLYFNHDGSAAKKLLAGAAMVAELVGVTLGPKGRNVVLQNMYGPPKIVNDGETILKQIELEDPLENVGVKLVRQAGAKTNDTAGDGSTTSVVLAHGLIAEGFKVIAAGVNPIQIVRGIEKTSKALVSELKLISREVKDNELADVAAVSGGNDYAVGNMISDALHEVGRRGVVTIEEGTCLENNLQILEGMQFDRGYLSPYFVTDRQKMEVEFHGCKVGSYFWLTRKLQTQRRCSKYWTMLLKRSTQS
;
A
#
# COMPACT_ATOMS: atom_id res chain seq x y z
N MET A 1 78.06 38.52 -40.42
CA MET A 1 79.15 38.92 -39.51
C MET A 1 78.61 38.90 -38.10
N ALA A 2 79.38 38.27 -37.22
CA ALA A 2 79.04 38.00 -35.83
C ALA A 2 79.02 39.25 -34.94
N CYS A 3 78.65 39.01 -33.68
CA CYS A 3 78.83 39.81 -32.48
C CYS A 3 77.65 40.72 -32.08
N LEU A 4 77.14 40.73 -30.84
CA LEU A 4 77.50 40.08 -29.56
C LEU A 4 76.28 40.21 -28.59
N PRO A 5 76.25 39.42 -27.50
CA PRO A 5 75.25 39.43 -26.41
C PRO A 5 75.67 40.43 -25.30
N ALA A 6 75.00 40.72 -24.19
CA ALA A 6 73.80 40.30 -23.44
C ALA A 6 73.28 41.54 -22.65
N PRO A 7 72.14 41.50 -21.93
CA PRO A 7 72.30 41.35 -20.47
C PRO A 7 71.17 40.62 -19.70
N ILE A 8 71.58 39.96 -18.61
CA ILE A 8 71.01 39.97 -17.24
C ILE A 8 69.48 39.85 -17.05
N SER A 9 69.10 38.64 -16.58
CA SER A 9 68.10 38.23 -15.58
C SER A 9 66.81 39.02 -15.32
N ALA A 10 65.67 38.33 -15.47
CA ALA A 10 64.46 38.58 -14.69
C ALA A 10 63.94 37.26 -14.09
N LEU A 11 63.66 37.31 -12.78
CA LEU A 11 63.18 36.23 -11.93
C LEU A 11 61.93 35.55 -12.49
N SER A 12 61.93 34.21 -12.49
CA SER A 12 60.77 33.39 -12.81
C SER A 12 59.79 33.34 -11.63
N PHE A 13 58.62 33.96 -11.82
CA PHE A 13 57.42 33.63 -11.06
C PHE A 13 56.36 33.13 -12.02
N THR A 14 56.26 31.82 -12.19
CA THR A 14 55.12 31.17 -12.86
C THR A 14 54.37 30.33 -11.84
N GLY A 15 53.69 31.01 -10.93
CA GLY A 15 52.65 30.43 -10.10
C GLY A 15 51.30 30.97 -10.54
N SER A 16 50.65 30.33 -11.52
CA SER A 16 49.20 30.50 -11.73
C SER A 16 48.52 29.15 -11.57
N THR A 17 48.19 28.79 -10.34
CA THR A 17 47.22 27.72 -10.07
C THR A 17 45.83 28.27 -10.40
N ALA A 18 45.37 28.02 -11.62
CA ALA A 18 43.98 28.24 -11.98
C ALA A 18 43.07 27.37 -11.08
N PRO A 19 41.95 27.90 -10.56
CA PRO A 19 41.03 27.11 -9.76
C PRO A 19 40.42 25.99 -10.62
N LYS A 20 40.54 24.74 -10.17
CA LYS A 20 39.92 23.58 -10.81
C LYS A 20 38.41 23.83 -10.91
N ARG A 21 37.92 23.88 -12.16
CA ARG A 21 36.50 23.93 -12.50
C ARG A 21 35.82 22.73 -11.83
N VAL A 22 34.91 23.00 -10.89
CA VAL A 22 34.04 21.97 -10.30
C VAL A 22 33.31 21.29 -11.46
N SER A 23 33.51 19.98 -11.60
CA SER A 23 32.85 19.17 -12.62
C SER A 23 31.34 19.33 -12.44
N SER A 24 30.67 19.81 -13.49
CA SER A 24 29.22 19.79 -13.63
C SER A 24 28.68 18.40 -13.27
N PRO A 25 27.51 18.28 -12.59
CA PRO A 25 26.92 16.99 -12.31
C PRO A 25 26.77 16.24 -13.63
N SER A 26 27.33 15.03 -13.68
CA SER A 26 27.25 14.14 -14.83
C SER A 26 25.81 14.10 -15.31
N ILE A 27 25.58 14.51 -16.55
CA ILE A 27 24.32 14.26 -17.24
C ILE A 27 24.11 12.76 -17.16
N LEU A 28 23.13 12.33 -16.36
CA LEU A 28 22.68 10.94 -16.34
C LEU A 28 22.17 10.69 -17.75
N ASN A 29 22.97 10.08 -18.61
CA ASN A 29 22.49 9.54 -19.87
C ASN A 29 21.43 8.50 -19.51
N PRO A 30 20.13 8.74 -19.76
CA PRO A 30 19.13 7.74 -19.47
C PRO A 30 19.42 6.57 -20.42
N LYS A 31 19.93 5.47 -19.86
CA LYS A 31 20.16 4.24 -20.60
C LYS A 31 18.79 3.71 -20.99
N ALA A 32 18.39 3.91 -22.23
CA ALA A 32 17.12 3.40 -22.74
C ALA A 32 17.14 1.87 -22.60
N MET A 33 16.19 1.33 -21.85
CA MET A 33 15.98 -0.11 -21.76
C MET A 33 15.19 -0.56 -22.98
N ALA A 34 15.64 -1.64 -23.62
CA ALA A 34 14.85 -2.32 -24.64
C ALA A 34 13.54 -2.81 -24.01
N LYS A 35 12.43 -2.71 -24.76
CA LYS A 35 11.10 -3.17 -24.36
C LYS A 35 10.59 -4.13 -25.40
N ASP A 36 10.10 -5.28 -24.93
CA ASP A 36 9.40 -6.22 -25.79
C ASP A 36 7.96 -5.74 -26.03
N LEU A 37 7.54 -5.77 -27.29
CA LEU A 37 6.19 -5.39 -27.71
C LEU A 37 5.45 -6.64 -28.17
N TYR A 38 4.33 -6.92 -27.50
CA TYR A 38 3.49 -8.06 -27.79
C TYR A 38 2.20 -7.59 -28.48
N PHE A 39 1.99 -8.02 -29.71
CA PHE A 39 0.77 -7.74 -30.45
C PHE A 39 -0.21 -8.91 -30.33
N ASN A 40 -1.50 -8.59 -30.21
CA ASN A 40 -2.54 -9.58 -30.05
C ASN A 40 -3.13 -10.03 -31.40
N HIS A 41 -2.29 -10.32 -32.40
CA HIS A 41 -2.76 -10.77 -33.72
C HIS A 41 -3.34 -12.19 -33.67
N ASP A 42 -2.69 -13.10 -32.94
CA ASP A 42 -3.08 -14.51 -32.86
C ASP A 42 -3.92 -14.85 -31.61
N GLY A 43 -4.29 -13.83 -30.81
CA GLY A 43 -4.92 -14.03 -29.50
C GLY A 43 -4.00 -14.63 -28.43
N SER A 44 -2.72 -14.88 -28.74
CA SER A 44 -1.74 -15.52 -27.85
C SER A 44 -1.44 -14.66 -26.62
N ALA A 45 -1.24 -13.35 -26.82
CA ALA A 45 -1.02 -12.40 -25.73
C ALA A 45 -2.22 -12.33 -24.79
N ALA A 46 -3.43 -12.23 -25.34
CA ALA A 46 -4.68 -12.27 -24.59
C ALA A 46 -4.84 -13.54 -23.74
N LYS A 47 -4.54 -14.71 -24.33
CA LYS A 47 -4.60 -15.99 -23.62
C LYS A 47 -3.61 -16.06 -22.45
N LYS A 48 -2.39 -15.56 -22.62
CA LYS A 48 -1.40 -15.47 -21.53
C LYS A 48 -1.87 -14.55 -20.41
N LEU A 49 -2.40 -13.37 -20.73
CA LEU A 49 -2.97 -12.46 -19.73
C LEU A 49 -4.11 -13.14 -18.94
N LEU A 50 -4.99 -13.86 -19.64
CA LEU A 50 -6.08 -14.61 -19.02
C LEU A 50 -5.56 -15.75 -18.14
N ALA A 51 -4.53 -16.48 -18.57
CA ALA A 51 -3.94 -17.56 -17.80
C ALA A 51 -3.37 -17.06 -16.45
N GLY A 52 -2.64 -15.93 -16.47
CA GLY A 52 -2.15 -15.32 -15.23
C GLY A 52 -3.28 -14.87 -14.30
N ALA A 53 -4.34 -14.26 -14.85
CA ALA A 53 -5.52 -13.89 -14.08
C ALA A 53 -6.29 -15.10 -13.51
N ALA A 54 -6.38 -16.19 -14.28
CA ALA A 54 -7.04 -17.43 -13.87
C ALA A 54 -6.30 -18.11 -12.71
N MET A 55 -4.97 -18.20 -12.79
CA MET A 55 -4.16 -18.82 -11.73
C MET A 55 -4.35 -18.12 -10.39
N VAL A 56 -4.39 -16.78 -10.39
CA VAL A 56 -4.65 -16.00 -9.17
C VAL A 56 -6.05 -16.26 -8.64
N ALA A 57 -7.06 -16.27 -9.51
CA ALA A 57 -8.45 -16.47 -9.10
C ALA A 57 -8.72 -17.89 -8.60
N GLU A 58 -8.09 -18.90 -9.20
CA GLU A 58 -8.16 -20.29 -8.74
C GLU A 58 -7.50 -20.44 -7.37
N LEU A 59 -6.32 -19.85 -7.18
CA LEU A 59 -5.61 -19.91 -5.91
C LEU A 59 -6.34 -19.17 -4.79
N VAL A 60 -6.76 -17.93 -5.03
CA VAL A 60 -7.47 -17.10 -4.04
C VAL A 60 -8.89 -17.62 -3.84
N GLY A 61 -9.52 -18.19 -4.87
CA GLY A 61 -10.86 -18.77 -4.79
C GLY A 61 -10.99 -19.92 -3.79
N VAL A 62 -9.90 -20.64 -3.46
CA VAL A 62 -9.95 -21.70 -2.44
C VAL A 62 -10.16 -21.17 -1.03
N THR A 63 -9.86 -19.90 -0.77
CA THR A 63 -10.04 -19.28 0.55
C THR A 63 -11.43 -18.66 0.74
N LEU A 64 -12.26 -18.67 -0.31
CA LEU A 64 -13.57 -18.03 -0.28
C LEU A 64 -14.58 -18.83 0.56
N GLY A 65 -15.22 -18.16 1.51
CA GLY A 65 -16.37 -18.66 2.28
C GLY A 65 -16.01 -19.48 3.52
N PRO A 66 -17.01 -19.98 4.27
CA PRO A 66 -16.82 -20.62 5.58
C PRO A 66 -16.13 -21.99 5.52
N LYS A 67 -16.06 -22.60 4.32
CA LYS A 67 -15.32 -23.83 4.04
C LYS A 67 -14.06 -23.57 3.23
N GLY A 68 -13.58 -22.32 3.24
CA GLY A 68 -12.32 -21.94 2.64
C GLY A 68 -11.17 -22.75 3.23
N ARG A 69 -10.16 -23.02 2.41
CA ARG A 69 -8.95 -23.74 2.83
C ARG A 69 -7.82 -22.76 3.05
N ASN A 70 -6.93 -23.10 3.98
CA ASN A 70 -5.73 -22.33 4.20
C ASN A 70 -4.74 -22.54 3.06
N VAL A 71 -4.05 -21.48 2.68
CA VAL A 71 -2.95 -21.50 1.71
C VAL A 71 -1.64 -21.40 2.49
N VAL A 72 -0.68 -22.24 2.11
CA VAL A 72 0.65 -22.25 2.69
C VAL A 72 1.58 -21.44 1.80
N LEU A 73 2.13 -20.36 2.37
CA LEU A 73 3.07 -19.47 1.72
C LEU A 73 4.50 -19.81 2.17
N GLN A 74 5.38 -20.02 1.20
CA GLN A 74 6.80 -20.18 1.49
C GLN A 74 7.38 -18.84 1.93
N ASN A 75 8.14 -18.85 3.02
CA ASN A 75 8.91 -17.71 3.47
C ASN A 75 10.40 -17.94 3.16
N MET A 76 11.13 -16.90 2.78
CA MET A 76 12.57 -17.01 2.48
C MET A 76 13.40 -17.35 3.71
N TYR A 77 12.93 -16.92 4.89
CA TYR A 77 13.56 -17.17 6.17
C TYR A 77 12.50 -17.58 7.19
N GLY A 78 12.75 -18.66 7.93
CA GLY A 78 11.85 -19.14 8.97
C GLY A 78 10.76 -20.09 8.47
N PRO A 79 9.75 -20.39 9.32
CA PRO A 79 8.70 -21.33 8.99
C PRO A 79 7.75 -20.78 7.90
N PRO A 80 7.06 -21.67 7.16
CA PRO A 80 6.06 -21.26 6.18
C PRO A 80 4.88 -20.58 6.88
N LYS A 81 4.27 -19.60 6.21
CA LYS A 81 3.12 -18.85 6.73
C LYS A 81 1.83 -19.52 6.25
N ILE A 82 0.95 -19.87 7.17
CA ILE A 82 -0.38 -20.42 6.84
C ILE A 82 -1.37 -19.26 6.88
N VAL A 83 -2.03 -18.97 5.76
CA VAL A 83 -2.87 -17.77 5.61
C VAL A 83 -4.20 -18.14 4.93
N ASN A 84 -5.28 -17.52 5.40
CA ASN A 84 -6.62 -17.55 4.79
C ASN A 84 -7.01 -16.22 4.11
N ASP A 85 -6.31 -15.13 4.43
CA ASP A 85 -6.52 -13.81 3.83
C ASP A 85 -6.06 -13.75 2.36
N GLY A 86 -6.99 -13.37 1.49
CA GLY A 86 -6.75 -13.19 0.06
C GLY A 86 -5.76 -12.07 -0.26
N GLU A 87 -5.73 -10.98 0.53
CA GLU A 87 -4.87 -9.84 0.22
C GLU A 87 -3.37 -10.18 0.42
N THR A 88 -3.05 -10.84 1.53
CA THR A 88 -1.71 -11.33 1.82
C THR A 88 -1.24 -12.31 0.74
N ILE A 89 -2.13 -13.19 0.27
CA ILE A 89 -1.83 -14.14 -0.81
C ILE A 89 -1.53 -13.38 -2.11
N LEU A 90 -2.38 -12.43 -2.51
CA LEU A 90 -2.21 -11.63 -3.73
C LEU A 90 -0.86 -10.88 -3.80
N LYS A 91 -0.34 -10.43 -2.67
CA LYS A 91 0.94 -9.72 -2.59
C LYS A 91 2.13 -10.63 -2.90
N GLN A 92 2.01 -11.93 -2.68
CA GLN A 92 3.10 -12.91 -2.85
C GLN A 92 3.13 -13.56 -4.24
N ILE A 93 2.07 -13.44 -5.04
CA ILE A 93 2.00 -14.08 -6.35
C ILE A 93 2.80 -13.25 -7.37
N GLU A 94 3.84 -13.86 -7.92
CA GLU A 94 4.59 -13.34 -9.07
C GLU A 94 4.89 -14.49 -10.03
N LEU A 95 4.73 -14.23 -11.33
CA LEU A 95 4.98 -15.22 -12.39
C LEU A 95 6.23 -14.84 -13.20
N GLU A 96 6.93 -15.86 -13.69
CA GLU A 96 8.14 -15.72 -14.50
C GLU A 96 7.84 -15.12 -15.89
N ASP A 97 6.76 -15.57 -16.54
CA ASP A 97 6.37 -15.01 -17.85
C ASP A 97 5.84 -13.58 -17.68
N PRO A 98 6.40 -12.60 -18.40
CA PRO A 98 6.06 -11.19 -18.21
C PRO A 98 4.62 -10.89 -18.60
N LEU A 99 4.03 -11.60 -19.57
CA LEU A 99 2.64 -11.37 -19.99
C LEU A 99 1.67 -11.94 -18.97
N GLU A 100 1.89 -13.17 -18.51
CA GLU A 100 1.07 -13.74 -17.43
C GLU A 100 1.13 -12.88 -16.16
N ASN A 101 2.33 -12.41 -15.80
CA ASN A 101 2.53 -11.53 -14.65
C ASN A 101 1.81 -10.17 -14.80
N VAL A 102 1.65 -9.64 -16.02
CA VAL A 102 0.79 -8.46 -16.25
C VAL A 102 -0.66 -8.78 -15.90
N GLY A 103 -1.17 -9.96 -16.29
CA GLY A 103 -2.50 -10.42 -15.90
C GLY A 103 -2.69 -10.49 -14.39
N VAL A 104 -1.71 -11.07 -13.67
CA VAL A 104 -1.68 -11.10 -12.20
C VAL A 104 -1.75 -9.70 -11.60
N LYS A 105 -0.92 -8.77 -12.09
CA LYS A 105 -0.87 -7.40 -11.57
C LYS A 105 -2.18 -6.65 -11.75
N LEU A 106 -2.88 -6.86 -12.87
CA LEU A 106 -4.18 -6.23 -13.12
C LEU A 106 -5.24 -6.70 -12.11
N VAL A 107 -5.32 -8.01 -11.86
CA VAL A 107 -6.28 -8.57 -10.90
C VAL A 107 -5.91 -8.20 -9.47
N ARG A 108 -4.60 -8.22 -9.14
CA ARG A 108 -4.09 -7.76 -7.85
C ARG A 108 -4.48 -6.32 -7.55
N GLN A 109 -4.45 -5.43 -8.55
CA GLN A 109 -4.87 -4.05 -8.37
C GLN A 109 -6.36 -3.92 -8.00
N ALA A 110 -7.22 -4.78 -8.54
CA ALA A 110 -8.64 -4.81 -8.18
C ALA A 110 -8.86 -5.24 -6.72
N GLY A 111 -8.14 -6.30 -6.29
CA GLY A 111 -8.17 -6.76 -4.90
C GLY A 111 -7.63 -5.71 -3.92
N ALA A 112 -6.46 -5.14 -4.21
CA ALA A 112 -5.83 -4.11 -3.37
C ALA A 112 -6.72 -2.87 -3.20
N LYS A 113 -7.31 -2.36 -4.29
CA LYS A 113 -8.22 -1.20 -4.21
C LYS A 113 -9.48 -1.48 -3.39
N THR A 114 -9.96 -2.72 -3.40
CA THR A 114 -11.10 -3.13 -2.57
C THR A 114 -10.69 -3.13 -1.10
N ASN A 115 -9.52 -3.69 -0.79
CA ASN A 115 -9.00 -3.69 0.57
C ASN A 115 -8.78 -2.27 1.12
N ASP A 116 -8.18 -1.39 0.32
CA ASP A 116 -7.94 0.01 0.70
C ASP A 116 -9.25 0.79 1.02
N THR A 117 -10.37 0.41 0.37
CA THR A 117 -11.65 1.11 0.51
C THR A 117 -12.56 0.49 1.56
N ALA A 118 -12.57 -0.83 1.66
CA ALA A 118 -13.54 -1.59 2.45
C ALA A 118 -12.92 -2.47 3.54
N GLY A 119 -11.64 -2.84 3.43
CA GLY A 119 -10.96 -3.74 4.37
C GLY A 119 -11.39 -5.21 4.31
N ASP A 120 -12.35 -5.56 3.44
CA ASP A 120 -12.84 -6.92 3.20
C ASP A 120 -13.32 -7.06 1.74
N GLY A 121 -13.53 -8.28 1.26
CA GLY A 121 -14.05 -8.58 -0.07
C GLY A 121 -12.97 -8.64 -1.16
N SER A 122 -11.69 -8.62 -0.78
CA SER A 122 -10.56 -8.73 -1.71
C SER A 122 -10.65 -10.00 -2.58
N THR A 123 -10.93 -11.14 -1.95
CA THR A 123 -11.14 -12.45 -2.60
C THR A 123 -12.31 -12.41 -3.58
N THR A 124 -13.45 -11.85 -3.15
CA THR A 124 -14.65 -11.73 -4.00
C THR A 124 -14.40 -10.86 -5.22
N SER A 125 -13.72 -9.73 -5.04
CA SER A 125 -13.34 -8.83 -6.14
C SER A 125 -12.44 -9.50 -7.16
N VAL A 126 -11.49 -10.33 -6.72
CA VAL A 126 -10.59 -11.09 -7.61
C VAL A 126 -11.37 -12.09 -8.46
N VAL A 127 -12.23 -12.89 -7.83
CA VAL A 127 -13.04 -13.91 -8.53
C VAL A 127 -14.00 -13.25 -9.53
N LEU A 128 -14.65 -12.14 -9.13
CA LEU A 128 -15.51 -11.37 -10.03
C LEU A 128 -14.73 -10.76 -11.20
N ALA A 129 -13.56 -10.17 -10.94
CA ALA A 129 -12.71 -9.61 -11.98
C ALA A 129 -12.30 -10.69 -12.98
N HIS A 130 -11.88 -11.86 -12.51
CA HIS A 130 -11.54 -12.98 -13.38
C HIS A 130 -12.75 -13.43 -14.22
N GLY A 131 -13.93 -13.59 -13.63
CA GLY A 131 -15.15 -13.97 -14.36
C GLY A 131 -15.51 -12.99 -15.46
N LEU A 132 -15.46 -11.68 -15.17
CA LEU A 132 -15.71 -10.62 -16.17
C LEU A 132 -14.68 -10.62 -17.29
N ILE A 133 -13.40 -10.82 -16.94
CA ILE A 133 -12.31 -10.88 -17.93
C ILE A 133 -12.49 -12.11 -18.84
N ALA A 134 -12.74 -13.28 -18.27
CA ALA A 134 -12.91 -14.53 -19.01
C ALA A 134 -14.08 -14.49 -19.99
N GLU A 135 -15.26 -14.02 -19.55
CA GLU A 135 -16.42 -13.85 -20.42
C GLU A 135 -16.21 -12.71 -21.44
N GLY A 136 -15.61 -11.61 -21.02
CA GLY A 136 -15.25 -10.50 -21.91
C GLY A 136 -14.36 -10.95 -23.07
N PHE A 137 -13.37 -11.81 -22.81
CA PHE A 137 -12.51 -12.38 -23.85
C PHE A 137 -13.28 -13.20 -24.88
N LYS A 138 -14.27 -14.01 -24.47
CA LYS A 138 -15.11 -14.79 -25.38
C LYS A 138 -15.93 -13.89 -26.30
N VAL A 139 -16.52 -12.82 -25.75
CA VAL A 139 -17.35 -11.87 -26.51
C VAL A 139 -16.51 -11.04 -27.48
N ILE A 140 -15.30 -10.64 -27.08
CA ILE A 140 -14.36 -9.93 -27.97
C ILE A 140 -13.88 -10.84 -29.10
N ALA A 141 -13.61 -12.11 -28.81
CA ALA A 141 -13.25 -13.09 -29.84
C ALA A 141 -14.36 -13.30 -30.88
N ALA A 142 -15.63 -13.06 -30.51
CA ALA A 142 -16.77 -13.07 -31.44
C ALA A 142 -16.88 -11.79 -32.30
N GLY A 143 -15.94 -10.84 -32.19
CA GLY A 143 -15.88 -9.63 -33.03
C GLY A 143 -16.66 -8.43 -32.49
N VAL A 144 -17.14 -8.50 -31.25
CA VAL A 144 -17.86 -7.38 -30.61
C VAL A 144 -16.89 -6.27 -30.20
N ASN A 145 -17.34 -5.01 -30.31
CA ASN A 145 -16.53 -3.85 -29.94
C ASN A 145 -16.25 -3.81 -28.41
N PRO A 146 -14.97 -3.88 -27.97
CA PRO A 146 -14.60 -3.88 -26.55
C PRO A 146 -15.06 -2.62 -25.80
N ILE A 147 -15.06 -1.46 -26.46
CA ILE A 147 -15.43 -0.18 -25.84
C ILE A 147 -16.91 -0.18 -25.45
N GLN A 148 -17.76 -0.79 -26.28
CA GLN A 148 -19.20 -0.89 -25.98
C GLN A 148 -19.47 -1.85 -24.82
N ILE A 149 -18.71 -2.95 -24.74
CA ILE A 149 -18.79 -3.91 -23.62
C ILE A 149 -18.44 -3.21 -22.31
N VAL A 150 -17.32 -2.48 -22.26
CA VAL A 150 -16.91 -1.75 -21.05
C VAL A 150 -17.96 -0.74 -20.61
N ARG A 151 -18.52 0.05 -21.55
CA ARG A 151 -19.64 0.98 -21.26
C ARG A 151 -20.87 0.26 -20.73
N GLY A 152 -21.19 -0.92 -21.27
CA GLY A 152 -22.28 -1.76 -20.80
C GLY A 152 -22.06 -2.27 -19.37
N ILE A 153 -20.85 -2.75 -19.07
CA ILE A 153 -20.45 -3.20 -17.72
C ILE A 153 -20.55 -2.04 -16.72
N GLU A 154 -20.05 -0.85 -17.07
CA GLU A 154 -20.12 0.33 -16.20
C GLU A 154 -21.56 0.80 -15.92
N LYS A 155 -22.43 0.77 -16.94
CA LYS A 155 -23.84 1.12 -16.76
C LYS A 155 -24.55 0.09 -15.86
N THR A 156 -24.26 -1.19 -16.08
CA THR A 156 -24.85 -2.28 -15.31
C THR A 156 -24.37 -2.27 -13.87
N SER A 157 -23.08 -2.05 -13.62
CA SER A 157 -22.53 -1.97 -12.26
C SER A 157 -23.15 -0.82 -11.46
N LYS A 158 -23.35 0.35 -12.08
CA LYS A 158 -24.05 1.49 -11.44
C LYS A 158 -25.49 1.14 -11.07
N ALA A 159 -26.22 0.48 -11.98
CA ALA A 159 -27.60 0.05 -11.72
C ALA A 159 -27.68 -1.02 -10.62
N LEU A 160 -26.76 -1.99 -10.62
CA LEU A 160 -26.68 -3.02 -9.58
C LEU A 160 -26.38 -2.41 -8.20
N VAL A 161 -25.47 -1.43 -8.13
CA VAL A 161 -25.18 -0.73 -6.87
C VAL A 161 -26.39 0.04 -6.36
N SER A 162 -27.21 0.63 -7.23
CA SER A 162 -28.47 1.26 -6.78
C SER A 162 -29.46 0.23 -6.24
N GLU A 163 -29.62 -0.92 -6.89
CA GLU A 163 -30.52 -1.98 -6.41
C GLU A 163 -30.03 -2.58 -5.08
N LEU A 164 -28.73 -2.80 -4.92
CA LEU A 164 -28.14 -3.28 -3.66
C LEU A 164 -28.41 -2.32 -2.49
N LYS A 165 -28.44 -1.01 -2.74
CA LYS A 165 -28.81 -0.03 -1.72
C LYS A 165 -30.27 -0.10 -1.31
N LEU A 166 -31.17 -0.50 -2.22
CA LEU A 166 -32.59 -0.68 -1.92
C LEU A 166 -32.85 -1.96 -1.10
N ILE A 167 -32.04 -3.00 -1.32
CA ILE A 167 -32.12 -4.26 -0.58
C ILE A 167 -31.41 -4.17 0.79
N SER A 168 -30.46 -3.24 0.92
CA SER A 168 -29.69 -3.03 2.14
C SER A 168 -30.58 -2.65 3.33
N ARG A 169 -30.32 -3.27 4.47
CA ARG A 169 -30.97 -2.97 5.75
C ARG A 169 -29.91 -2.41 6.71
N GLU A 170 -30.26 -1.36 7.44
CA GLU A 170 -29.40 -0.85 8.50
C GLU A 170 -29.22 -1.89 9.60
N VAL A 171 -27.97 -2.03 10.06
CA VAL A 171 -27.58 -2.98 11.11
C VAL A 171 -27.99 -2.43 12.47
N LYS A 172 -28.63 -3.28 13.26
CA LYS A 172 -28.99 -2.99 14.66
C LYS A 172 -27.87 -3.39 15.60
N ASP A 173 -27.85 -2.84 16.82
CA ASP A 173 -26.74 -3.09 17.76
C ASP A 173 -26.62 -4.57 18.14
N ASN A 174 -27.75 -5.29 18.22
CA ASN A 174 -27.76 -6.73 18.50
C ASN A 174 -27.25 -7.60 17.33
N GLU A 175 -27.11 -7.03 16.12
CA GLU A 175 -26.64 -7.74 14.93
C GLU A 175 -25.13 -7.48 14.68
N LEU A 176 -24.50 -6.56 15.43
CA LEU A 176 -23.07 -6.24 15.27
C LEU A 176 -22.18 -7.44 15.61
N ALA A 177 -22.51 -8.16 16.67
CA ALA A 177 -21.79 -9.37 17.06
C ALA A 177 -21.83 -10.44 15.97
N ASP A 178 -22.99 -10.63 15.32
CA ASP A 178 -23.16 -11.61 14.24
C ASP A 178 -22.31 -11.24 13.01
N VAL A 179 -22.31 -9.96 12.63
CA VAL A 179 -21.50 -9.47 11.51
C VAL A 179 -20.01 -9.65 11.80
N ALA A 180 -19.57 -9.25 12.99
CA ALA A 180 -18.17 -9.40 13.40
C ALA A 180 -17.74 -10.87 13.49
N ALA A 181 -18.61 -11.75 14.01
CA ALA A 181 -18.34 -13.18 14.09
C ALA A 181 -18.20 -13.82 12.70
N VAL A 182 -19.10 -13.49 11.77
CA VAL A 182 -19.05 -14.02 10.39
C VAL A 182 -17.77 -13.55 9.68
N SER A 183 -17.41 -12.28 9.80
CA SER A 183 -16.17 -11.74 9.24
C SER A 183 -14.91 -12.31 9.90
N GLY A 184 -14.97 -12.63 11.19
CA GLY A 184 -13.88 -13.24 11.95
C GLY A 184 -13.68 -14.75 11.74
N GLY A 185 -14.35 -15.36 10.75
CA GLY A 185 -14.26 -16.80 10.50
C GLY A 185 -15.21 -17.65 11.34
N ASN A 186 -16.38 -17.10 11.69
CA ASN A 186 -17.43 -17.73 12.49
C ASN A 186 -17.04 -17.95 13.96
N ASP A 187 -16.25 -17.03 14.53
CA ASP A 187 -15.87 -17.00 15.95
C ASP A 187 -16.72 -15.98 16.72
N TYR A 188 -17.69 -16.49 17.49
CA TYR A 188 -18.58 -15.67 18.32
C TYR A 188 -17.88 -15.04 19.53
N ALA A 189 -16.78 -15.61 20.04
CA ALA A 189 -16.06 -15.02 21.15
C ALA A 189 -15.40 -13.70 20.71
N VAL A 190 -14.77 -13.70 19.54
CA VAL A 190 -14.21 -12.48 18.92
C VAL A 190 -15.31 -11.50 18.52
N GLY A 191 -16.41 -12.00 17.91
CA GLY A 191 -17.54 -11.15 17.53
C GLY A 191 -18.18 -10.42 18.71
N ASN A 192 -18.41 -11.11 19.83
CA ASN A 192 -18.94 -10.51 21.06
C ASN A 192 -17.97 -9.47 21.64
N MET A 193 -16.67 -9.77 21.69
CA MET A 193 -15.67 -8.82 22.19
C MET A 193 -15.62 -7.53 21.37
N ILE A 194 -15.74 -7.63 20.04
CA ILE A 194 -15.81 -6.47 19.14
C ILE A 194 -17.11 -5.69 19.39
N SER A 195 -18.24 -6.38 19.56
CA SER A 195 -19.53 -5.73 19.86
C SER A 195 -19.49 -4.98 21.18
N ASP A 196 -18.92 -5.58 22.23
CA ASP A 196 -18.77 -4.96 23.55
C ASP A 196 -17.86 -3.72 23.45
N ALA A 197 -16.74 -3.83 22.74
CA ALA A 197 -15.87 -2.69 22.48
C ALA A 197 -16.61 -1.54 21.80
N LEU A 198 -17.37 -1.82 20.73
CA LEU A 198 -18.14 -0.82 19.98
C LEU A 198 -19.29 -0.21 20.80
N HIS A 199 -19.85 -0.94 21.76
CA HIS A 199 -20.86 -0.42 22.66
C HIS A 199 -20.25 0.59 23.65
N GLU A 200 -19.06 0.30 24.17
CA GLU A 200 -18.34 1.17 25.11
C GLU A 200 -17.75 2.43 24.44
N VAL A 201 -17.09 2.29 23.28
CA VAL A 201 -16.50 3.44 22.56
C VAL A 201 -17.50 4.19 21.66
N GLY A 202 -18.68 3.60 21.43
CA GLY A 202 -19.70 4.06 20.50
C GLY A 202 -19.39 3.75 19.03
N ARG A 203 -20.40 3.83 18.14
CA ARG A 203 -20.29 3.43 16.71
C ARG A 203 -19.22 4.16 15.88
N ARG A 204 -18.71 5.29 16.36
CA ARG A 204 -17.63 6.05 15.70
C ARG A 204 -16.35 6.10 16.54
N GLY A 205 -16.29 5.28 17.59
CA GLY A 205 -15.10 5.14 18.42
C GLY A 205 -13.99 4.42 17.66
N VAL A 206 -12.79 4.54 18.21
CA VAL A 206 -11.57 3.98 17.61
C VAL A 206 -11.26 2.68 18.32
N VAL A 207 -11.08 1.61 17.54
CA VAL A 207 -10.69 0.29 18.05
C VAL A 207 -9.33 -0.05 17.47
N THR A 208 -8.39 -0.40 18.34
CA THR A 208 -7.04 -0.85 17.97
C THR A 208 -6.84 -2.28 18.43
N ILE A 209 -6.18 -3.09 17.60
CA ILE A 209 -5.87 -4.49 17.91
C ILE A 209 -4.37 -4.58 18.17
N GLU A 210 -4.00 -5.11 19.33
CA GLU A 210 -2.61 -5.34 19.72
C GLU A 210 -2.36 -6.83 19.94
N GLU A 211 -1.16 -7.29 19.61
CA GLU A 211 -0.75 -8.67 19.90
C GLU A 211 -0.46 -8.81 21.40
N GLY A 212 -1.30 -9.59 22.09
CA GLY A 212 -1.12 -9.88 23.51
C GLY A 212 -0.02 -10.93 23.75
N THR A 213 0.64 -10.84 24.91
CA THR A 213 1.57 -11.87 25.40
C THR A 213 0.87 -12.99 26.16
N CYS A 214 -0.39 -12.76 26.54
CA CYS A 214 -1.23 -13.73 27.25
C CYS A 214 -1.96 -14.66 26.27
N LEU A 215 -2.39 -15.82 26.78
CA LEU A 215 -3.21 -16.77 26.03
C LEU A 215 -4.66 -16.30 25.86
N GLU A 216 -5.14 -15.43 26.74
CA GLU A 216 -6.51 -14.93 26.76
C GLU A 216 -6.59 -13.55 26.11
N ASN A 217 -7.63 -13.37 25.29
CA ASN A 217 -7.97 -12.09 24.68
C ASN A 217 -8.55 -11.16 25.75
N ASN A 218 -8.06 -9.93 25.82
CA ASN A 218 -8.51 -8.93 26.79
C ASN A 218 -8.93 -7.65 26.08
N LEU A 219 -10.05 -7.07 26.50
CA LEU A 219 -10.51 -5.76 26.08
C LEU A 219 -10.02 -4.70 27.07
N GLN A 220 -9.29 -3.69 26.59
CA GLN A 220 -8.87 -2.54 27.38
C GLN A 220 -9.42 -1.26 26.76
N ILE A 221 -10.04 -0.43 27.60
CA ILE A 221 -10.56 0.87 27.20
C ILE A 221 -9.55 1.93 27.65
N LEU A 222 -9.03 2.68 26.70
CA LEU A 222 -8.09 3.77 26.94
C LEU A 222 -8.72 5.09 26.53
N GLU A 223 -8.67 6.08 27.41
CA GLU A 223 -9.05 7.44 27.07
C GLU A 223 -7.92 8.07 26.22
N GLY A 224 -8.25 8.40 24.97
CA GLY A 224 -7.28 8.92 24.01
C GLY A 224 -7.92 9.79 22.94
N MET A 225 -7.10 10.23 21.99
CA MET A 225 -7.55 11.05 20.87
C MET A 225 -6.85 10.58 19.59
N GLN A 226 -7.63 10.33 18.54
CA GLN A 226 -7.14 10.01 17.21
C GLN A 226 -7.39 11.20 16.27
N PHE A 227 -6.48 11.38 15.31
CA PHE A 227 -6.64 12.34 14.23
C PHE A 227 -6.46 11.64 12.88
N ASP A 228 -7.22 12.07 11.87
CA ASP A 228 -7.12 11.58 10.49
C ASP A 228 -5.88 12.14 9.75
N ARG A 229 -4.72 12.15 10.40
CA ARG A 229 -3.44 12.60 9.84
C ARG A 229 -2.30 11.70 10.27
N GLY A 230 -1.64 11.09 9.29
CA GLY A 230 -0.43 10.30 9.49
C GLY A 230 0.86 11.14 9.55
N TYR A 231 1.99 10.45 9.57
CA TYR A 231 3.33 11.05 9.53
C TYR A 231 3.64 11.69 8.17
N LEU A 232 4.44 12.76 8.17
CA LEU A 232 4.79 13.49 6.93
C LEU A 232 5.72 12.69 6.01
N SER A 233 6.53 11.80 6.57
CA SER A 233 7.58 11.09 5.85
C SER A 233 7.66 9.65 6.34
N PRO A 234 7.74 8.65 5.44
CA PRO A 234 7.93 7.25 5.81
C PRO A 234 9.20 7.00 6.63
N TYR A 235 10.16 7.93 6.60
CA TYR A 235 11.37 7.83 7.42
C TYR A 235 11.13 8.02 8.93
N PHE A 236 9.93 8.46 9.35
CA PHE A 236 9.58 8.56 10.77
C PHE A 236 9.09 7.23 11.36
N VAL A 237 8.79 6.24 10.52
CA VAL A 237 8.31 4.91 10.93
C VAL A 237 9.33 4.22 11.82
N THR A 238 8.89 3.86 13.04
CA THR A 238 9.70 3.10 14.00
C THR A 238 9.45 1.60 13.83
N ASP A 239 8.19 1.19 13.64
CA ASP A 239 7.83 -0.19 13.29
C ASP A 239 7.57 -0.31 11.78
N ARG A 240 8.52 -0.93 11.07
CA ARG A 240 8.43 -1.15 9.62
C ARG A 240 7.47 -2.26 9.21
N GLN A 241 7.07 -3.16 10.12
CA GLN A 241 6.15 -4.23 9.79
C GLN A 241 4.72 -3.70 9.71
N LYS A 242 4.31 -2.91 10.71
CA LYS A 242 2.99 -2.27 10.75
C LYS A 242 2.93 -0.94 10.01
N MET A 243 4.09 -0.37 9.65
CA MET A 243 4.22 0.98 9.12
C MET A 243 3.70 2.04 10.10
N GLU A 244 4.04 1.89 11.38
CA GLU A 244 3.56 2.72 12.49
C GLU A 244 4.70 3.49 13.18
N VAL A 245 4.33 4.57 13.85
CA VAL A 245 5.24 5.41 14.64
C VAL A 245 4.81 5.35 16.09
N GLU A 246 5.49 4.53 16.86
CA GLU A 246 5.26 4.38 18.30
C GLU A 246 6.28 5.18 19.10
N PHE A 247 5.79 5.96 20.06
CA PHE A 247 6.62 6.64 21.04
C PHE A 247 6.01 6.56 22.43
N HIS A 248 6.84 6.28 23.44
CA HIS A 248 6.46 6.32 24.85
C HIS A 248 7.00 7.58 25.53
N GLY A 249 6.21 8.19 26.41
CA GLY A 249 6.63 9.35 27.22
C GLY A 249 6.91 10.63 26.41
N CYS A 250 6.28 10.79 25.24
CA CYS A 250 6.51 11.95 24.38
C CYS A 250 5.94 13.26 24.96
N LYS A 251 6.77 14.31 24.94
CA LYS A 251 6.33 15.66 25.34
C LYS A 251 5.57 16.33 24.20
N VAL A 252 4.24 16.16 24.17
CA VAL A 252 3.35 16.92 23.29
C VAL A 252 3.01 18.26 23.94
N GLY A 253 3.92 19.24 23.83
CA GLY A 253 3.71 20.58 24.38
C GLY A 253 2.75 21.44 23.55
N SER A 254 2.10 22.42 24.17
CA SER A 254 1.20 23.40 23.51
C SER A 254 1.84 24.09 22.29
N TYR A 255 3.17 24.26 22.27
CA TYR A 255 3.91 24.84 21.14
C TYR A 255 4.06 23.93 19.91
N PHE A 256 3.72 22.64 20.02
CA PHE A 256 3.75 21.72 18.89
C PHE A 256 2.49 21.84 18.00
N TRP A 257 1.40 22.38 18.55
CA TRP A 257 0.18 22.72 17.81
C TRP A 257 0.36 24.04 17.05
N LEU A 258 1.12 23.98 15.96
CA LEU A 258 1.34 25.11 15.07
C LEU A 258 0.16 25.29 14.13
N THR A 259 -0.52 26.44 14.23
CA THR A 259 -1.57 26.84 13.27
C THR A 259 -1.02 27.25 11.90
N ARG A 260 0.31 27.28 11.73
CA ARG A 260 0.99 27.68 10.48
C ARG A 260 1.98 26.63 10.01
N LYS A 261 2.10 26.45 8.69
CA LYS A 261 3.10 25.56 8.07
C LYS A 261 4.53 25.97 8.46
N LEU A 262 5.34 24.98 8.85
CA LEU A 262 6.78 25.13 9.02
C LEU A 262 7.45 25.12 7.64
N GLN A 263 7.92 26.29 7.19
CA GLN A 263 8.56 26.45 5.87
C GLN A 263 10.09 26.62 5.93
N THR A 264 10.67 26.85 7.12
CA THR A 264 12.10 27.20 7.24
C THR A 264 12.77 26.44 8.38
N GLN A 265 13.92 25.84 8.08
CA GLN A 265 14.72 25.06 9.04
C GLN A 265 15.15 25.89 10.28
N ARG A 266 15.35 27.20 10.12
CA ARG A 266 15.62 28.15 11.22
C ARG A 266 14.45 28.27 12.22
N ARG A 267 13.20 28.13 11.78
CA ARG A 267 12.05 28.08 12.69
C ARG A 267 12.05 26.77 13.47
N CYS A 268 12.28 25.63 12.80
CA CYS A 268 12.40 24.32 13.47
C CYS A 268 13.49 24.30 14.55
N SER A 269 14.69 24.81 14.25
CA SER A 269 15.81 24.87 15.22
C SER A 269 15.51 25.76 16.43
N LYS A 270 14.85 26.92 16.23
CA LYS A 270 14.42 27.78 17.34
C LYS A 270 13.43 27.08 18.27
N TYR A 271 12.44 26.38 17.73
CA TYR A 271 11.47 25.63 18.54
C TYR A 271 12.12 24.45 19.28
N TRP A 272 13.01 23.70 18.61
CA TRP A 272 13.75 22.59 19.21
C TRP A 272 14.64 23.02 20.38
N THR A 273 15.32 24.16 20.25
CA THR A 273 16.21 24.69 21.31
C THR A 273 15.42 25.25 22.50
N MET A 274 14.23 25.80 22.25
CA MET A 274 13.32 26.27 23.31
C MET A 274 12.76 25.12 24.16
N LEU A 275 12.56 23.95 23.54
CA LEU A 275 12.08 22.73 24.20
C LEU A 275 13.16 22.09 25.10
N LEU A 276 14.40 22.01 24.64
CA LEU A 276 15.53 21.47 25.41
C LEU A 276 15.87 22.29 26.66
N LYS A 277 15.68 23.63 26.62
CA LYS A 277 15.94 24.48 27.80
C LYS A 277 14.91 24.34 28.92
N ARG A 278 13.69 23.87 28.63
CA ARG A 278 12.66 23.63 29.66
C ARG A 278 12.68 22.20 30.21
N SER A 279 13.28 21.23 29.51
CA SER A 279 13.40 19.86 30.05
C SER A 279 14.41 19.74 31.20
N THR A 280 15.28 20.73 31.40
CA THR A 280 16.20 20.80 32.53
C THR A 280 15.63 21.59 33.72
N GLN A 281 14.38 22.04 33.64
CA GLN A 281 13.65 22.72 34.72
C GLN A 281 12.25 22.10 34.87
N SER A 282 12.18 20.81 35.17
CA SER A 282 11.02 20.13 35.76
C SER A 282 11.42 18.74 36.23
#